data_AF-A0A6B2M0T6-F1
#
_entry.id   AF-A0A6B2M0T6-F1
#
_cell.length_a   1.000
_cell.length_b   1.000
_cell.length_c   1.000
_cell.angle_alpha   90.00
_cell.angle_beta   90.00
_cell.angle_gamma   90.00
#
_symmetry.space_group_name_H-M   'P 1'
#
loop_
_entity.id
_entity.type
_entity.pdbx_description
1 polymer ?
#
loop_
_entity_poly.entity_id
_entity_poly.type
_entity_poly.pdbx_seq_one_letter_code
_entity_poly.pdbx_strand_id
1 'polypeptide(L)'
;MNKKHTIFVITCLMALSTGALGQVIIPVGERTELISGMQSVVGNMDKEAGDFTGLGSPFSKKAEADLAAEMSEGPVDIEEDVLPEVISDEIALDVISRSFKPDGSMIFGNRGILKLGNGETIEEGESFPAEIRGTTYTVEIVKVTARGYTLKVGDATVDKTFLKSVNQSGK
;
A
#
# COMPACT_ATOMS: atom_id res chain seq x y z
N MET A 1 -8.40 29.73 -52.28
CA MET A 1 -8.17 30.39 -50.97
C MET A 1 -9.49 31.02 -50.54
N ASN A 2 -10.16 30.50 -49.51
CA ASN A 2 -11.17 31.20 -48.71
C ASN A 2 -11.46 30.37 -47.43
N LYS A 3 -10.78 30.77 -46.36
CA LYS A 3 -10.97 30.35 -44.96
C LYS A 3 -12.10 31.21 -44.38
N LYS A 4 -13.19 30.62 -43.87
CA LYS A 4 -14.14 31.29 -42.92
C LYS A 4 -15.31 30.42 -42.42
N HIS A 5 -15.14 29.10 -42.23
CA HIS A 5 -16.19 28.27 -41.60
C HIS A 5 -15.64 27.34 -40.52
N THR A 6 -15.01 27.93 -39.52
CA THR A 6 -14.71 27.25 -38.25
C THR A 6 -14.70 28.35 -37.21
N ILE A 7 -15.32 28.12 -36.04
CA ILE A 7 -15.59 29.08 -34.95
C ILE A 7 -17.02 29.67 -35.02
N PHE A 8 -18.05 28.86 -34.75
CA PHE A 8 -19.26 29.29 -33.99
C PHE A 8 -20.19 28.11 -33.62
N VAL A 9 -19.66 27.03 -33.02
CA VAL A 9 -20.51 25.98 -32.40
C VAL A 9 -19.91 25.59 -31.04
N ILE A 10 -19.59 26.61 -30.25
CA ILE A 10 -19.33 26.49 -28.82
C ILE A 10 -20.03 27.69 -28.21
N THR A 11 -21.29 27.52 -27.78
CA THR A 11 -21.96 28.24 -26.68
C THR A 11 -23.41 27.73 -26.62
N CYS A 12 -23.86 27.37 -25.41
CA CYS A 12 -25.23 26.98 -25.02
C CYS A 12 -25.67 25.52 -25.26
N LEU A 13 -25.05 24.59 -24.55
CA LEU A 13 -25.78 23.44 -23.98
C LEU A 13 -25.28 23.13 -22.56
N MET A 14 -25.33 24.14 -21.69
CA MET A 14 -25.08 24.06 -20.26
C MET A 14 -26.24 24.73 -19.54
N ALA A 15 -27.35 24.02 -19.39
CA ALA A 15 -28.38 24.27 -18.38
C ALA A 15 -29.48 23.20 -18.54
N LEU A 16 -29.46 22.19 -17.68
CA LEU A 16 -30.60 21.41 -17.13
C LEU A 16 -30.09 20.03 -16.67
N SER A 17 -29.39 20.01 -15.54
CA SER A 17 -29.23 18.80 -14.73
C SER A 17 -29.45 19.13 -13.26
N THR A 18 -30.63 19.65 -12.95
CA THR A 18 -31.25 19.50 -11.63
C THR A 18 -32.03 18.20 -11.63
N GLY A 19 -31.41 17.15 -11.11
CA GLY A 19 -32.02 15.86 -10.81
C GLY A 19 -31.36 15.31 -9.56
N ALA A 20 -31.92 15.67 -8.40
CA ALA A 20 -31.57 15.10 -7.11
C ALA A 20 -31.92 13.60 -7.03
N LEU A 21 -31.46 12.99 -5.93
CA LEU A 21 -31.75 11.65 -5.37
C LEU A 21 -30.68 10.59 -5.72
N GLY A 22 -29.95 9.99 -4.78
CA GLY A 22 -30.03 10.06 -3.32
C GLY A 22 -28.69 9.75 -2.65
N GLN A 23 -28.35 10.58 -1.67
CA GLN A 23 -27.44 10.17 -0.62
C GLN A 23 -28.17 9.12 0.24
N VAL A 24 -27.52 7.98 0.47
CA VAL A 24 -27.97 7.00 1.46
C VAL A 24 -27.70 7.60 2.84
N ILE A 25 -28.67 8.35 3.36
CA ILE A 25 -28.68 8.75 4.77
C ILE A 25 -29.24 7.54 5.53
N ILE A 26 -28.34 6.78 6.15
CA ILE A 26 -28.73 5.70 7.07
C ILE A 26 -29.55 6.34 8.21
N PRO A 27 -30.81 5.91 8.43
CA PRO A 27 -31.66 6.48 9.47
C PRO A 27 -31.07 6.23 10.86
N VAL A 28 -31.21 7.21 11.76
CA VAL A 28 -30.57 7.22 13.09
C VAL A 28 -30.95 6.00 13.95
N GLY A 29 -32.10 5.36 13.67
CA GLY A 29 -32.56 4.17 14.39
C GLY A 29 -31.58 2.99 14.32
N GLU A 30 -30.95 2.75 13.17
CA GLU A 30 -30.05 1.60 12.97
C GLU A 30 -28.63 1.82 13.54
N ARG A 31 -28.24 3.08 13.80
CA ARG A 31 -26.95 3.37 14.48
C ARG A 31 -27.00 3.00 15.96
N THR A 32 -28.17 3.04 16.58
CA THR A 32 -28.35 2.75 18.01
C THR A 32 -28.17 1.27 18.34
N GLU A 33 -28.62 0.36 17.46
CA GLU A 33 -28.45 -1.09 17.68
C GLU A 33 -26.99 -1.54 17.57
N LEU A 34 -26.23 -0.97 16.61
CA LEU A 34 -24.79 -1.23 16.48
C LEU A 34 -23.98 -0.74 17.69
N ILE A 35 -24.30 0.45 18.21
CA ILE A 35 -23.62 1.00 19.40
C ILE A 35 -24.04 0.24 20.68
N SER A 36 -25.31 -0.19 20.78
CA SER A 36 -25.80 -0.98 21.91
C SER A 36 -25.18 -2.39 21.96
N GLY A 37 -25.01 -3.05 20.81
CA GLY A 37 -24.34 -4.34 20.72
C GLY A 37 -22.88 -4.31 21.18
N MET A 38 -22.15 -3.22 20.92
CA MET A 38 -20.77 -3.05 21.38
C MET A 38 -20.67 -2.78 22.89
N GLN A 39 -21.64 -2.09 23.49
CA GLN A 39 -21.67 -1.86 24.94
C GLN A 39 -22.07 -3.11 25.73
N SER A 40 -22.84 -4.03 25.15
CA SER A 40 -23.23 -5.30 25.79
C SER A 40 -22.06 -6.27 26.00
N VAL A 41 -20.93 -6.12 25.29
CA VAL A 41 -19.74 -6.96 25.47
C VAL A 41 -18.82 -6.41 26.58
N VAL A 42 -18.91 -5.12 26.89
CA VAL A 42 -18.12 -4.48 27.95
C VAL A 42 -18.75 -4.69 29.34
N GLY A 43 -20.07 -4.89 29.41
CA GLY A 43 -20.82 -5.04 30.66
C GLY A 43 -20.80 -6.42 31.32
N ASN A 44 -20.10 -7.42 30.77
CA ASN A 44 -20.15 -8.81 31.26
C ASN A 44 -18.79 -9.39 31.65
N MET A 45 -17.79 -8.55 31.93
CA MET A 45 -16.51 -8.96 32.53
C MET A 45 -16.53 -8.78 34.05
N ASP A 46 -17.50 -9.37 34.73
CA ASP A 46 -17.30 -9.78 36.13
C ASP A 46 -16.50 -11.10 36.12
N LYS A 47 -15.22 -11.00 35.79
CA LYS A 47 -14.27 -12.09 35.98
C LYS A 47 -13.61 -11.85 37.32
N GLU A 48 -14.04 -12.63 38.31
CA GLU A 48 -13.39 -12.76 39.61
C GLU A 48 -11.87 -12.79 39.43
N ALA A 49 -11.17 -11.91 40.15
CA ALA A 49 -9.72 -11.87 40.18
C ALA A 49 -9.20 -13.20 40.76
N GLY A 50 -8.84 -14.13 39.88
CA GLY A 50 -8.19 -15.37 40.26
C GLY A 50 -6.85 -15.08 40.94
N ASP A 51 -6.62 -15.73 42.08
CA ASP A 51 -5.37 -15.65 42.83
C ASP A 51 -4.27 -16.44 42.10
N PHE A 52 -3.29 -15.73 41.53
CA PHE A 52 -2.17 -16.32 40.78
C PHE A 52 -0.88 -16.43 41.61
N THR A 53 -0.96 -16.31 42.93
CA THR A 53 0.21 -16.37 43.83
C THR A 53 0.96 -17.71 43.84
N GLY A 54 0.48 -18.74 43.13
CA GLY A 54 1.09 -20.07 43.05
C GLY A 54 1.73 -20.46 41.71
N LEU A 55 1.66 -19.64 40.66
CA LEU A 55 2.27 -19.96 39.37
C LEU A 55 3.76 -19.59 39.37
N GLY A 56 4.58 -20.51 39.87
CA GLY A 56 6.04 -20.43 39.73
C GLY A 56 6.45 -20.44 38.26
N SER A 57 7.28 -19.47 37.87
CA SER A 57 7.86 -19.39 36.52
C SER A 57 8.68 -20.65 36.20
N PRO A 58 8.55 -21.25 34.99
CA PRO A 58 9.36 -22.37 34.56
C PRO A 58 10.82 -21.97 34.24
N PHE A 59 11.13 -20.67 34.21
CA PHE A 59 12.50 -20.19 34.06
C PHE A 59 13.23 -20.30 35.40
N SER A 60 14.08 -21.33 35.52
CA SER A 60 14.84 -21.62 36.73
C SER A 60 15.77 -20.46 37.10
N LYS A 61 15.60 -19.87 38.29
CA LYS A 61 16.52 -18.89 38.90
C LYS A 61 17.86 -19.54 39.28
N LYS A 62 18.71 -19.83 38.29
CA LYS A 62 20.08 -20.31 38.52
C LYS A 62 21.16 -19.49 37.79
N ALA A 63 20.85 -18.26 37.41
CA ALA A 63 21.83 -17.37 36.76
C ALA A 63 21.84 -15.92 37.29
N GLU A 64 21.16 -15.62 38.40
CA GLU A 64 21.17 -14.26 38.97
C GLU A 64 22.33 -14.01 39.96
N ALA A 65 23.08 -15.05 40.35
CA ALA A 65 24.20 -14.90 41.26
C ALA A 65 25.55 -14.58 40.57
N ASP A 66 25.69 -14.90 39.27
CA ASP A 66 26.92 -14.65 38.52
C ASP A 66 26.89 -13.34 37.69
N LEU A 67 25.71 -12.75 37.44
CA LEU A 67 25.58 -11.49 36.68
C LEU A 67 25.69 -10.22 37.55
N ALA A 68 25.61 -10.34 38.88
CA ALA A 68 25.66 -9.18 39.78
C ALA A 68 27.09 -8.66 40.06
N ALA A 69 28.13 -9.38 39.61
CA ALA A 69 29.53 -9.00 39.85
C ALA A 69 30.15 -8.14 38.74
N GLU A 70 29.53 -8.02 37.56
CA GLU A 70 30.11 -7.31 36.39
C GLU A 70 29.28 -6.12 35.87
N MET A 71 28.35 -5.58 36.66
CA MET A 71 27.55 -4.41 36.24
C MET A 71 27.59 -3.29 37.26
N SER A 72 28.79 -2.77 37.52
CA SER A 72 28.95 -1.40 38.01
C SER A 72 29.49 -0.55 36.87
N GLU A 73 28.59 0.03 36.07
CA GLU A 73 28.77 1.32 35.39
C GLU A 73 27.52 1.68 34.57
N GLY A 74 26.81 2.73 35.01
CA GLY A 74 26.01 3.65 34.19
C GLY A 74 24.72 3.15 33.51
N PRO A 75 23.64 3.97 33.48
CA PRO A 75 22.56 3.73 32.53
C PRO A 75 23.07 4.07 31.13
N VAL A 76 23.44 3.05 30.36
CA VAL A 76 23.63 3.18 28.92
C VAL A 76 22.25 3.02 28.29
N ASP A 77 21.62 4.13 27.95
CA ASP A 77 20.55 4.15 26.95
C ASP A 77 21.16 3.67 25.64
N ILE A 78 21.03 2.37 25.37
CA ILE A 78 21.31 1.80 24.06
C ILE A 78 20.07 2.11 23.21
N GLU A 79 20.03 3.31 22.63
CA GLU A 79 19.28 3.52 21.41
C GLU A 79 19.94 2.61 20.36
N GLU A 80 19.39 1.40 20.22
CA GLU A 80 19.77 0.49 19.15
C GLU A 80 19.25 1.10 17.84
N ASP A 81 20.04 2.00 17.29
CA ASP A 81 19.82 2.60 15.98
C ASP A 81 20.00 1.48 14.96
N VAL A 82 18.91 0.74 14.70
CA VAL A 82 18.86 -0.34 13.72
C VAL A 82 19.04 0.31 12.36
N LEU A 83 20.31 0.42 11.94
CA LEU A 83 20.67 0.89 10.61
C LEU A 83 19.87 0.08 9.58
N PRO A 84 19.24 0.72 8.58
CA PRO A 84 18.45 0.02 7.60
C PRO A 84 19.33 -0.99 6.88
N GLU A 85 18.97 -2.27 6.99
CA GLU A 85 19.66 -3.35 6.30
C GLU A 85 19.46 -3.15 4.79
N VAL A 86 20.51 -2.71 4.11
CA VAL A 86 20.50 -2.50 2.65
C VAL A 86 20.39 -3.87 1.98
N ILE A 87 19.26 -4.10 1.32
CA ILE A 87 19.04 -5.30 0.51
C ILE A 87 19.60 -5.10 -0.90
N SER A 88 20.03 -6.19 -1.54
CA SER A 88 20.51 -6.17 -2.92
C SER A 88 19.41 -5.78 -3.92
N ASP A 89 19.78 -5.16 -5.03
CA ASP A 89 18.88 -4.70 -6.09
C ASP A 89 17.94 -5.79 -6.63
N GLU A 90 18.41 -7.04 -6.74
CA GLU A 90 17.61 -8.17 -7.19
C GLU A 90 16.44 -8.48 -6.26
N ILE A 91 16.69 -8.46 -4.95
CA ILE A 91 15.69 -8.68 -3.91
C ILE A 91 14.76 -7.48 -3.84
N ALA A 92 15.31 -6.26 -3.89
CA ALA A 92 14.51 -5.04 -3.92
C ALA A 92 13.56 -5.05 -5.12
N LEU A 93 14.06 -5.36 -6.32
CA LEU A 93 13.27 -5.45 -7.53
C LEU A 93 12.18 -6.52 -7.43
N ASP A 94 12.47 -7.71 -6.90
CA ASP A 94 11.44 -8.74 -6.69
C ASP A 94 10.31 -8.22 -5.79
N VAL A 95 10.65 -7.60 -4.65
CA VAL A 95 9.67 -7.01 -3.71
C VAL A 95 8.85 -5.92 -4.38
N ILE A 96 9.50 -4.95 -5.03
CA ILE A 96 8.84 -3.85 -5.77
C ILE A 96 7.92 -4.42 -6.85
N SER A 97 8.38 -5.41 -7.59
CA SER A 97 7.64 -5.96 -8.71
C SER A 97 6.38 -6.74 -8.30
N ARG A 98 6.28 -7.15 -7.02
CA ARG A 98 5.08 -7.81 -6.46
C ARG A 98 4.05 -6.78 -5.97
N SER A 99 4.49 -5.63 -5.47
CA SER A 99 3.62 -4.55 -5.01
C SER A 99 3.19 -3.62 -6.15
N PHE A 100 4.05 -3.41 -7.14
CA PHE A 100 3.79 -2.55 -8.29
C PHE A 100 2.83 -3.21 -9.28
N LYS A 101 1.56 -2.78 -9.24
CA LYS A 101 0.45 -3.30 -10.05
C LYS A 101 -0.22 -2.16 -10.82
N PRO A 102 0.27 -1.81 -12.01
CA PRO A 102 -0.42 -0.87 -12.89
C PRO A 102 -1.74 -1.48 -13.38
N ASP A 103 -2.74 -0.62 -13.60
CA ASP A 103 -4.04 -0.99 -14.18
C ASP A 103 -3.91 -1.43 -15.64
N GLY A 104 -2.91 -0.90 -16.35
CA GLY A 104 -2.65 -1.21 -17.74
C GLY A 104 -1.66 -0.25 -18.38
N SER A 105 -1.63 -0.28 -19.71
CA SER A 105 -0.78 0.58 -20.54
C SER A 105 -1.57 1.26 -21.64
N MET A 106 -1.08 2.42 -22.09
CA MET A 106 -1.46 3.06 -23.33
C MET A 106 -0.23 3.24 -24.22
N ILE A 107 -0.35 2.90 -25.50
CA ILE A 107 0.72 3.05 -26.49
C ILE A 107 0.32 4.09 -27.53
N PHE A 108 1.07 5.19 -27.61
CA PHE A 108 0.85 6.29 -28.55
C PHE A 108 2.02 6.42 -29.52
N GLY A 109 1.92 5.77 -30.68
CA GLY A 109 3.03 5.69 -31.63
C GLY A 109 4.23 4.98 -31.01
N ASN A 110 5.29 5.72 -30.70
CA ASN A 110 6.52 5.22 -30.09
C ASN A 110 6.59 5.49 -28.57
N ARG A 111 5.53 6.04 -27.96
CA ARG A 111 5.49 6.34 -26.52
C ARG A 111 4.65 5.29 -25.79
N GLY A 112 5.24 4.62 -24.82
CA GLY A 112 4.54 3.75 -23.90
C GLY A 112 4.26 4.46 -22.58
N ILE A 113 3.03 4.35 -22.06
CA ILE A 113 2.59 4.98 -20.81
C ILE A 113 1.91 3.92 -19.94
N LEU A 114 2.32 3.80 -18.69
CA LEU A 114 1.63 3.01 -17.68
C LEU A 114 0.56 3.83 -16.98
N LYS A 115 -0.58 3.21 -16.71
CA LYS A 115 -1.65 3.78 -15.89
C LYS A 115 -1.65 3.08 -14.52
N LEU A 116 -1.64 3.87 -13.46
CA LEU A 116 -1.71 3.40 -12.09
C LEU A 116 -3.15 3.41 -11.57
N GLY A 117 -3.42 2.60 -10.54
CA GLY A 117 -4.75 2.46 -9.94
C GLY A 117 -5.30 3.73 -9.27
N ASN A 118 -4.44 4.68 -8.95
CA ASN A 118 -4.81 6.00 -8.43
C ASN A 118 -5.14 7.01 -9.55
N GLY A 119 -5.06 6.61 -10.82
CA GLY A 119 -5.29 7.46 -11.98
C GLY A 119 -4.05 8.23 -12.47
N GLU A 120 -2.91 8.11 -11.79
CA GLU A 120 -1.64 8.65 -12.27
C GLU A 120 -1.09 7.84 -13.44
N THR A 121 -0.14 8.45 -14.15
CA THR A 121 0.54 7.82 -15.29
C THR A 121 2.04 7.99 -15.20
N ILE A 122 2.77 6.96 -15.60
CA ILE A 122 4.23 6.96 -15.68
C ILE A 122 4.63 6.65 -17.11
N GLU A 123 5.56 7.43 -17.67
CA GLU A 123 6.02 7.23 -19.04
C GLU A 123 7.16 6.20 -19.13
N GLU A 124 7.31 5.56 -20.29
CA GLU A 124 8.50 4.77 -20.61
C GLU A 124 9.76 5.64 -20.53
N GLY A 125 10.79 5.14 -19.87
CA GLY A 125 12.04 5.83 -19.55
C GLY A 125 12.00 6.65 -18.26
N GLU A 126 10.82 6.79 -17.64
CA GLU A 126 10.70 7.50 -16.37
C GLU A 126 11.17 6.64 -15.20
N SER A 127 11.69 7.30 -14.17
CA SER A 127 12.11 6.66 -12.92
C SER A 127 11.35 7.21 -11.72
N PHE A 128 11.02 6.35 -10.77
CA PHE A 128 10.35 6.72 -9.54
C PHE A 128 11.03 6.11 -8.31
N PRO A 129 10.98 6.78 -7.15
CA PRO A 129 11.53 6.25 -5.92
C PRO A 129 10.61 5.19 -5.32
N ALA A 130 11.19 4.10 -4.82
CA ALA A 130 10.51 3.07 -4.05
C ALA A 130 11.28 2.81 -2.75
N GLU A 131 10.59 2.88 -1.62
CA GLU A 131 11.21 2.68 -0.30
C GLU A 131 10.97 1.24 0.19
N ILE A 132 12.06 0.57 0.59
CA ILE A 132 12.01 -0.73 1.24
C ILE A 132 12.87 -0.67 2.50
N ARG A 133 12.27 -0.91 3.66
CA ARG A 133 12.95 -0.94 4.97
C ARG A 133 13.81 0.32 5.23
N GLY A 134 13.31 1.50 4.90
CA GLY A 134 14.04 2.77 5.10
C GLY A 134 15.11 3.08 4.05
N THR A 135 15.32 2.20 3.06
CA THR A 135 16.23 2.46 1.93
C THR A 135 15.43 2.78 0.67
N THR A 136 15.78 3.88 0.00
CA THR A 136 15.15 4.32 -1.25
C THR A 136 15.89 3.75 -2.45
N TYR A 137 15.16 3.04 -3.31
CA TYR A 137 15.62 2.50 -4.58
C TYR A 137 15.01 3.30 -5.73
N THR A 138 15.83 3.62 -6.73
CA THR A 138 15.35 4.26 -7.97
C THR A 138 14.94 3.17 -8.96
N VAL A 139 13.65 3.14 -9.30
CA VAL A 139 13.07 2.17 -10.23
C VAL A 139 12.84 2.84 -11.57
N GLU A 140 13.41 2.29 -12.63
CA GLU A 140 13.24 2.77 -14.00
C GLU A 140 12.23 1.90 -14.76
N ILE A 141 11.34 2.55 -15.53
CA ILE A 141 10.43 1.86 -16.45
C ILE A 141 11.07 1.80 -17.84
N VAL A 142 11.83 0.74 -18.10
CA VAL A 142 12.63 0.61 -19.32
C VAL A 142 11.76 0.48 -20.57
N LYS A 143 10.63 -0.22 -20.46
CA LYS A 143 9.78 -0.52 -21.61
C LYS A 143 8.33 -0.71 -21.21
N VAL A 144 7.42 -0.16 -22.01
CA VAL A 144 5.98 -0.33 -21.85
C VAL A 144 5.39 -0.80 -23.17
N THR A 145 4.66 -1.91 -23.13
CA THR A 145 4.00 -2.50 -24.29
C THR A 145 2.53 -2.73 -23.98
N ALA A 146 1.70 -2.97 -25.00
CA ALA A 146 0.28 -3.29 -24.80
C ALA A 146 0.03 -4.57 -23.96
N ARG A 147 1.06 -5.39 -23.70
CA ARG A 147 0.94 -6.67 -23.00
C ARG A 147 1.59 -6.68 -21.62
N GLY A 148 2.44 -5.70 -21.34
CA GLY A 148 3.28 -5.71 -20.14
C GLY A 148 4.31 -4.60 -20.14
N TYR A 149 5.18 -4.64 -19.14
CA TYR A 149 6.20 -3.62 -18.88
C TYR A 149 7.45 -4.22 -18.27
N THR A 150 8.55 -3.51 -18.38
CA THR A 150 9.86 -3.90 -17.86
C THR A 150 10.28 -2.89 -16.80
N LEU A 151 10.63 -3.38 -15.61
CA LEU A 151 11.19 -2.58 -14.52
C LEU A 151 12.68 -2.89 -14.35
N LYS A 152 13.45 -1.88 -13.95
CA LYS A 152 14.87 -2.00 -13.66
C LYS A 152 15.24 -1.26 -12.38
N VAL A 153 16.13 -1.85 -11.60
CA VAL A 153 16.78 -1.25 -10.41
C VAL A 153 18.25 -1.63 -10.47
N GLY A 154 19.13 -0.63 -10.53
CA GLY A 154 20.57 -0.86 -10.74
C GLY A 154 20.82 -1.67 -12.01
N ASP A 155 21.42 -2.86 -11.88
CA ASP A 155 21.64 -3.80 -12.99
C ASP A 155 20.54 -4.87 -13.12
N ALA A 156 19.66 -5.00 -12.13
CA ALA A 156 18.59 -5.98 -12.12
C ALA A 156 17.42 -5.52 -12.99
N THR A 157 16.84 -6.43 -13.77
CA THR A 157 15.69 -6.16 -14.65
C THR A 157 14.64 -7.25 -14.54
N VAL A 158 13.36 -6.89 -14.59
CA VAL A 158 12.23 -7.83 -14.55
C VAL A 158 11.14 -7.44 -15.55
N ASP A 159 10.70 -8.42 -16.33
CA ASP A 159 9.56 -8.29 -17.23
C ASP A 159 8.26 -8.72 -16.53
N LYS A 160 7.23 -7.90 -16.65
CA LYS A 160 5.89 -8.17 -16.14
C LYS A 160 4.88 -8.13 -17.26
N THR A 161 3.84 -8.93 -17.12
CA THR A 161 2.69 -8.92 -18.03
C THR A 161 1.47 -8.45 -17.28
N PHE A 162 0.59 -7.71 -17.97
CA PHE A 162 -0.69 -7.36 -17.38
C PHE A 162 -1.49 -8.63 -17.16
N LEU A 163 -2.03 -8.80 -15.96
CA LEU A 163 -2.92 -9.91 -15.65
C LEU A 163 -4.13 -9.78 -16.58
N LYS A 164 -4.26 -10.71 -17.53
CA LYS A 164 -5.52 -10.83 -18.27
C LYS A 164 -6.55 -11.29 -17.24
N SER A 165 -7.58 -10.48 -17.00
CA SER A 165 -8.80 -10.98 -16.36
C SER A 165 -9.29 -12.14 -17.21
N VAL A 166 -9.04 -13.36 -16.77
CA VAL A 166 -9.71 -14.54 -17.30
C VAL A 166 -11.14 -14.39 -16.82
N ASN A 167 -11.98 -13.75 -17.64
CA ASN A 167 -13.41 -13.97 -17.56
C ASN A 167 -13.61 -15.46 -17.85
N GLN A 168 -13.60 -16.27 -16.79
CA GLN A 168 -14.27 -17.56 -16.82
C GLN A 168 -15.76 -17.25 -16.94
N SER A 169 -16.19 -16.95 -18.17
CA SER A 169 -17.59 -17.07 -18.54
C SER A 169 -17.89 -18.55 -18.44
N GLY A 170 -18.46 -18.94 -17.30
CA GLY A 170 -18.98 -20.26 -17.06
C GLY A 170 -19.93 -20.68 -18.18
N LYS A 171 -19.83 -21.97 -18.48
CA LYS A 171 -20.68 -22.84 -19.30
C LYS A 171 -22.13 -22.41 -19.43
#